data_AF-A0A3D2ATB2-F1
#
_entry.id   AF-A0A3D2ATB2-F1
#
_cell.length_a   1.000
_cell.length_b   1.000
_cell.length_c   1.000
_cell.angle_alpha   90.00
_cell.angle_beta   90.00
_cell.angle_gamma   90.00
#
_symmetry.space_group_name_H-M   'P 1'
#
loop_
_entity.id
_entity.type
_entity.pdbx_description
1 polymer ?
#
loop_
_entity_poly.entity_id
_entity_poly.type
_entity_poly.pdbx_seq_one_letter_code
_entity_poly.pdbx_strand_id
1 'polypeptide(L)'
;MEYIHNLSKIVYSEPTGRHLRPYLVEYVKYYASKAQQLTQDELLHGKGSNFASDICGALSWQGANDAQDDAWITDWISRYDKKSTKPTIDSISWITEKDEPILWKILEVSSPLDVDSNDSKKWRELFELADKL
;
A
#
# COMPACT_ATOMS: atom_id res chain seq x y z
N MET A 1 -21.33 -2.32 -5.41
CA MET A 1 -20.33 -3.34 -5.00
C MET A 1 -19.36 -3.68 -6.12
N GLU A 2 -19.76 -3.66 -7.39
CA GLU A 2 -18.89 -3.99 -8.53
C GLU A 2 -17.66 -3.06 -8.67
N TYR A 3 -17.81 -1.76 -8.40
CA TYR A 3 -16.71 -0.80 -8.51
C TYR A 3 -15.50 -1.11 -7.61
N ILE A 4 -15.72 -1.34 -6.30
CA ILE A 4 -14.61 -1.64 -5.39
C ILE A 4 -13.95 -2.99 -5.70
N HIS A 5 -14.72 -3.95 -6.19
CA HIS A 5 -14.19 -5.24 -6.62
C HIS A 5 -13.27 -5.09 -7.85
N ASN A 6 -13.65 -4.24 -8.82
CA ASN A 6 -12.79 -3.93 -9.97
C ASN A 6 -11.55 -3.16 -9.53
N LEU A 7 -11.68 -2.22 -8.60
CA LEU A 7 -10.56 -1.44 -8.07
C LEU A 7 -9.55 -2.33 -7.33
N SER A 8 -10.04 -3.25 -6.49
CA SER A 8 -9.22 -4.26 -5.82
C SER A 8 -8.42 -5.10 -6.83
N LYS A 9 -9.06 -5.61 -7.89
CA LYS A 9 -8.36 -6.38 -8.93
C LYS A 9 -7.20 -5.62 -9.57
N ILE A 10 -7.37 -4.30 -9.78
CA ILE A 10 -6.32 -3.45 -10.35
C ILE A 10 -5.21 -3.20 -9.32
N VAL A 11 -5.58 -2.87 -8.09
CA VAL A 11 -4.63 -2.58 -7.00
C VAL A 11 -3.79 -3.81 -6.62
N TYR A 12 -4.34 -5.01 -6.74
CA TYR A 12 -3.62 -6.26 -6.48
C TYR A 12 -3.10 -6.93 -7.77
N SER A 13 -3.05 -6.20 -8.90
CA SER A 13 -2.52 -6.75 -10.15
C SER A 13 -0.99 -6.69 -10.21
N GLU A 14 -0.44 -7.57 -11.04
CA GLU A 14 0.95 -7.54 -11.48
C GLU A 14 1.03 -7.08 -12.96
N PRO A 15 2.12 -6.41 -13.36
CA PRO A 15 3.20 -5.92 -12.51
C PRO A 15 2.75 -4.71 -11.66
N THR A 16 3.27 -4.59 -10.44
CA THR A 16 3.06 -3.37 -9.65
C THR A 16 3.83 -2.19 -10.26
N GLY A 17 3.44 -0.96 -9.93
CA GLY A 17 4.19 0.22 -10.35
C GLY A 17 3.42 1.53 -10.23
N ARG A 18 4.12 2.64 -10.44
CA ARG A 18 3.56 4.00 -10.30
C ARG A 18 2.34 4.28 -11.19
N HIS A 19 2.16 3.53 -12.28
CA HIS A 19 0.98 3.60 -13.13
C HIS A 19 -0.32 3.18 -12.40
N LEU A 20 -0.22 2.38 -11.32
CA LEU A 20 -1.34 1.97 -10.48
C LEU A 20 -1.71 3.03 -9.43
N ARG A 21 -0.92 4.09 -9.26
CA ARG A 21 -1.12 5.13 -8.25
C ARG A 21 -2.55 5.70 -8.22
N PRO A 22 -3.19 6.08 -9.35
CA PRO A 22 -4.54 6.64 -9.32
C PRO A 22 -5.55 5.67 -8.69
N TYR A 23 -5.45 4.38 -9.02
CA TYR A 23 -6.33 3.34 -8.49
C TYR A 23 -6.08 3.07 -7.01
N LEU A 24 -4.80 3.07 -6.60
CA LEU A 24 -4.42 2.93 -5.20
C LEU A 24 -4.95 4.10 -4.35
N VAL A 25 -4.85 5.33 -4.86
CA VAL A 25 -5.40 6.52 -4.18
C VAL A 25 -6.91 6.42 -4.05
N GLU A 26 -7.63 6.04 -5.11
CA GLU A 26 -9.08 5.82 -5.03
C GLU A 26 -9.44 4.73 -4.01
N TYR A 27 -8.64 3.66 -3.94
CA TYR A 27 -8.85 2.54 -3.02
C TYR A 27 -8.68 2.99 -1.57
N VAL A 28 -7.59 3.69 -1.26
CA VAL A 28 -7.32 4.24 0.08
C VAL A 28 -8.42 5.22 0.49
N LYS A 29 -8.81 6.15 -0.40
CA LYS A 29 -9.89 7.11 -0.12
C LYS A 29 -11.23 6.44 0.13
N TYR A 30 -11.56 5.40 -0.65
CA TYR A 30 -12.80 4.65 -0.47
C TYR A 30 -12.86 4.02 0.93
N TYR A 31 -11.82 3.31 1.33
CA TYR A 31 -11.78 2.62 2.62
C TYR A 31 -11.69 3.59 3.81
N ALA A 32 -10.92 4.67 3.69
CA ALA A 32 -10.88 5.74 4.69
C ALA A 32 -12.27 6.37 4.88
N SER A 33 -12.99 6.68 3.78
CA SER A 33 -14.35 7.22 3.84
C SER A 33 -15.35 6.25 4.48
N LYS A 34 -15.20 4.93 4.24
CA LYS A 34 -16.04 3.92 4.89
C LYS A 34 -15.76 3.81 6.38
N ALA A 35 -14.50 3.91 6.79
CA ALA A 35 -14.14 3.95 8.19
C ALA A 35 -14.70 5.22 8.90
N GLN A 36 -14.66 6.38 8.25
CA GLN A 36 -15.25 7.63 8.78
C GLN A 36 -16.77 7.57 9.01
N GLN A 37 -17.49 6.68 8.30
CA GLN A 37 -18.93 6.50 8.44
C GLN A 37 -19.30 5.61 9.64
N LEU A 38 -18.32 4.94 10.27
CA LEU A 38 -18.56 4.11 11.45
C LEU A 38 -18.82 4.98 12.68
N THR A 39 -19.59 4.43 13.63
CA THR A 39 -19.60 4.97 14.99
C THR A 39 -18.23 4.79 15.64
N GLN A 40 -17.93 5.57 16.68
CA GLN A 40 -16.67 5.44 17.41
C GLN A 40 -16.46 4.03 17.97
N ASP A 41 -17.52 3.38 18.43
CA ASP A 41 -17.43 2.01 18.95
C ASP A 41 -17.14 0.99 17.84
N GLU A 42 -17.82 1.09 16.70
CA GLU A 42 -17.55 0.24 15.54
C GLU A 42 -16.14 0.48 14.97
N LEU A 43 -15.64 1.71 15.02
CA LEU A 43 -14.31 2.05 14.54
C LEU A 43 -13.21 1.46 15.43
N LEU A 44 -13.38 1.57 16.75
CA LEU A 44 -12.33 1.16 17.69
C LEU A 44 -12.40 -0.35 17.98
N HIS A 45 -13.61 -0.87 18.24
CA HIS A 45 -13.82 -2.25 18.73
C HIS A 45 -14.52 -3.16 17.73
N GLY A 46 -14.88 -2.67 16.54
CA GLY A 46 -15.69 -3.38 15.56
C GLY A 46 -14.99 -3.61 14.23
N LYS A 47 -15.45 -2.89 13.20
CA LYS A 47 -15.05 -3.07 11.80
C LYS A 47 -13.85 -2.22 11.39
N GLY A 48 -13.33 -1.35 12.26
CA GLY A 48 -12.22 -0.47 11.92
C GLY A 48 -10.96 -1.23 11.51
N SER A 49 -10.60 -2.29 12.24
CA SER A 49 -9.42 -3.11 11.91
C SER A 49 -9.49 -3.68 10.49
N ASN A 50 -10.66 -4.11 10.02
CA ASN A 50 -10.84 -4.59 8.64
C ASN A 50 -10.48 -3.50 7.61
N PHE A 51 -10.93 -2.26 7.83
CA PHE A 51 -10.62 -1.16 6.92
C PHE A 51 -9.15 -0.74 6.99
N ALA A 52 -8.53 -0.78 8.17
CA ALA A 52 -7.10 -0.56 8.31
C ALA A 52 -6.29 -1.65 7.59
N SER A 53 -6.73 -2.91 7.69
CA SER A 53 -6.16 -4.06 6.99
C SER A 53 -6.23 -3.92 5.48
N ASP A 54 -7.39 -3.53 4.94
CA ASP A 54 -7.58 -3.31 3.50
C ASP A 54 -6.63 -2.22 2.98
N ILE A 55 -6.50 -1.09 3.70
CA ILE A 55 -5.59 0.01 3.34
C ILE A 55 -4.12 -0.45 3.44
N CYS A 56 -3.75 -1.07 4.56
CA CYS A 56 -2.40 -1.54 4.83
C CYS A 56 -1.95 -2.58 3.80
N GLY A 57 -2.82 -3.55 3.50
CA GLY A 57 -2.55 -4.62 2.54
C GLY A 57 -2.38 -4.09 1.12
N ALA A 58 -3.20 -3.13 0.68
CA ALA A 58 -3.08 -2.52 -0.64
C ALA A 58 -1.77 -1.73 -0.81
N LEU A 59 -1.40 -0.93 0.19
CA LEU A 59 -0.14 -0.18 0.19
C LEU A 59 1.07 -1.11 0.28
N SER A 60 1.01 -2.12 1.14
CA SER A 60 2.05 -3.13 1.28
C SER A 60 2.24 -3.92 -0.01
N TRP A 61 1.17 -4.35 -0.69
CA TRP A 61 1.26 -5.05 -1.97
C TRP A 61 2.03 -4.22 -3.02
N GLN A 62 1.71 -2.93 -3.12
CA GLN A 62 2.36 -2.02 -4.05
C GLN A 62 3.79 -1.64 -3.64
N GLY A 63 4.11 -1.74 -2.35
CA GLY A 63 5.44 -1.49 -1.81
C GLY A 63 6.32 -2.73 -1.62
N ALA A 64 5.77 -3.95 -1.78
CA ALA A 64 6.44 -5.22 -1.48
C ALA A 64 7.13 -5.86 -2.68
N ASN A 65 7.18 -5.20 -3.84
CA ASN A 65 7.82 -5.76 -5.04
C ASN A 65 9.36 -5.84 -4.98
N ASP A 66 9.92 -5.73 -3.78
CA ASP A 66 11.35 -5.91 -3.48
C ASP A 66 11.62 -7.28 -2.80
N ALA A 67 10.64 -8.20 -2.79
CA ALA A 67 10.78 -9.50 -2.13
C ALA A 67 10.78 -10.73 -3.06
N GLN A 68 11.10 -10.56 -4.35
CA GLN A 68 11.56 -11.66 -5.20
C GLN A 68 12.92 -11.31 -5.81
N ASP A 69 13.94 -11.83 -5.12
CA ASP A 69 15.26 -12.20 -5.64
C ASP A 69 16.26 -11.12 -6.06
N ASP A 70 17.25 -10.86 -5.20
CA ASP A 70 18.52 -10.29 -5.69
C ASP A 70 19.81 -10.75 -4.97
N ALA A 71 19.76 -11.90 -4.27
CA ALA A 71 20.99 -12.60 -3.89
C ALA A 71 21.48 -13.55 -4.99
N TRP A 72 20.58 -14.25 -5.69
CA TRP A 72 20.98 -15.21 -6.74
C TRP A 72 20.99 -14.61 -8.15
N ILE A 73 20.17 -13.58 -8.45
CA ILE A 73 20.18 -12.89 -9.75
C ILE A 73 21.48 -12.08 -9.91
N THR A 74 21.92 -11.37 -8.86
CA THR A 74 23.24 -10.73 -8.82
C THR A 74 24.39 -11.73 -9.02
N ASP A 75 24.31 -12.91 -8.39
CA ASP A 75 25.30 -13.98 -8.54
C ASP A 75 25.27 -14.63 -9.94
N TRP A 76 24.09 -14.78 -10.55
CA TRP A 76 23.93 -15.32 -11.90
C TRP A 76 24.45 -14.36 -12.98
N ILE A 77 24.14 -13.07 -12.89
CA ILE A 77 24.60 -12.02 -13.81
C ILE A 77 26.13 -11.85 -13.71
N SER A 78 26.67 -11.87 -12.48
CA SER A 78 28.11 -11.83 -12.22
C SER A 78 28.87 -12.98 -12.89
N ARG A 79 28.23 -14.16 -12.98
CA ARG A 79 28.86 -15.37 -13.50
C ARG A 79 28.80 -15.52 -15.02
N TYR A 80 27.83 -14.92 -15.72
CA TYR A 80 27.54 -15.34 -17.10
C TYR A 80 27.45 -14.26 -18.20
N ASP A 81 27.54 -12.95 -17.91
CA ASP A 81 27.52 -11.98 -19.01
C ASP A 81 28.42 -10.75 -18.80
N LYS A 82 29.44 -10.61 -19.66
CA LYS A 82 30.32 -9.43 -19.73
C LYS A 82 29.88 -8.40 -20.78
N LYS A 83 28.75 -8.60 -21.48
CA LYS A 83 28.34 -7.75 -22.61
C LYS A 83 26.84 -7.49 -22.78
N SER A 84 25.97 -7.91 -21.87
CA SER A 84 24.55 -7.53 -21.95
C SER A 84 24.23 -6.27 -21.14
N THR A 85 23.43 -5.42 -21.76
CA THR A 85 22.80 -4.22 -21.21
C THR A 85 22.20 -4.49 -19.83
N LYS A 86 22.54 -3.60 -18.88
CA LYS A 86 22.08 -3.57 -17.49
C LYS A 86 20.64 -4.10 -17.37
N PRO A 87 20.34 -5.00 -16.42
CA PRO A 87 18.97 -5.18 -15.97
C PRO A 87 18.51 -3.80 -15.48
N THR A 88 17.45 -3.26 -16.07
CA THR A 88 16.76 -2.13 -15.48
C THR A 88 16.11 -2.66 -14.21
N ILE A 89 16.75 -2.34 -13.08
CA ILE A 89 16.21 -2.38 -11.73
C ILE A 89 15.02 -1.41 -11.71
N ASP A 90 13.89 -1.83 -12.27
CA ASP A 90 12.61 -1.14 -12.14
C ASP A 90 11.71 -1.89 -11.13
N SER A 91 12.34 -2.59 -10.17
CA SER A 91 11.71 -3.20 -8.99
C SER A 91 12.13 -2.45 -7.72
N ILE A 92 12.11 -1.12 -7.77
CA ILE A 92 12.18 -0.30 -6.55
C ILE A 92 10.73 -0.05 -6.16
N SER A 93 10.35 -0.52 -4.97
CA SER A 93 9.14 -0.10 -4.27
C SER A 93 8.88 1.39 -4.52
N TRP A 94 7.87 1.71 -5.32
CA TRP A 94 7.65 3.08 -5.79
C TRP A 94 6.97 3.95 -4.73
N ILE A 95 6.48 3.31 -3.65
CA ILE A 95 5.93 3.94 -2.45
C ILE A 95 7.05 4.02 -1.42
N THR A 96 7.82 5.10 -1.47
CA THR A 96 8.84 5.41 -0.47
C THR A 96 8.51 6.71 0.25
N GLU A 97 9.13 6.96 1.41
CA GLU A 97 9.04 8.25 2.11
C GLU A 97 9.42 9.43 1.21
N LYS A 98 10.36 9.23 0.28
CA LYS A 98 10.85 10.28 -0.63
C LYS A 98 9.91 10.52 -1.81
N ASP A 99 9.42 9.45 -2.43
CA ASP A 99 8.67 9.53 -3.68
C ASP A 99 7.16 9.74 -3.46
N GLU A 100 6.60 9.10 -2.43
CA GLU A 100 5.18 9.16 -2.09
C GLU A 100 5.00 9.35 -0.58
N PRO A 101 5.45 10.48 0.00
CA PRO A 101 5.49 10.71 1.45
C PRO A 101 4.14 10.51 2.13
N ILE A 102 3.04 10.86 1.45
CA ILE A 102 1.68 10.73 2.02
C ILE A 102 1.24 9.26 2.03
N LEU A 103 1.43 8.52 0.92
CA LEU A 103 1.07 7.09 0.87
C LEU A 103 1.95 6.27 1.80
N TRP A 104 3.24 6.61 1.90
CA TRP A 104 4.15 6.04 2.89
C TRP A 104 3.65 6.28 4.31
N LYS A 105 3.24 7.52 4.64
CA LYS A 105 2.73 7.83 5.97
C LYS A 105 1.42 7.11 6.28
N ILE A 106 0.53 6.97 5.30
CA ILE A 106 -0.71 6.20 5.48
C ILE A 106 -0.37 4.75 5.81
N LEU A 107 0.61 4.13 5.13
CA LEU A 107 1.07 2.78 5.43
C LEU A 107 1.58 2.65 6.88
N GLU A 108 2.42 3.59 7.32
CA GLU A 108 2.93 3.63 8.71
C GLU A 108 1.81 3.75 9.76
N VAL A 109 0.74 4.47 9.44
CA VAL A 109 -0.38 4.70 10.35
C VAL A 109 -1.38 3.53 10.30
N SER A 110 -1.64 2.95 9.13
CA SER A 110 -2.58 1.84 8.96
C SER A 110 -2.03 0.52 9.50
N SER A 111 -0.71 0.29 9.42
CA SER A 111 -0.08 -0.95 9.91
C SER A 111 -0.37 -1.25 11.40
N PRO A 112 -0.19 -0.33 12.35
CA PRO A 112 -0.58 -0.59 13.74
C PRO A 112 -2.10 -0.65 13.93
N LEU A 113 -2.90 0.04 13.12
CA LEU A 113 -4.38 -0.02 13.19
C LEU A 113 -4.95 -1.36 12.68
N ASP A 114 -4.25 -2.03 11.77
CA ASP A 114 -4.54 -3.39 11.30
C ASP A 114 -4.42 -4.41 12.45
N VAL A 115 -3.43 -4.21 13.33
CA VAL A 115 -3.21 -5.05 14.52
C VAL A 115 -4.12 -4.65 15.70
N ASP A 116 -4.26 -3.34 15.95
CA ASP A 116 -5.07 -2.79 17.03
C ASP A 116 -5.74 -1.47 16.60
N SER A 117 -7.04 -1.55 16.30
CA SER A 117 -7.84 -0.40 15.87
C SER A 117 -8.24 0.56 16.98
N ASN A 118 -7.86 0.31 18.25
CA ASN A 118 -8.29 1.13 19.39
C ASN A 118 -7.59 2.50 19.49
N ASP A 119 -6.66 2.82 18.60
CA ASP A 119 -5.96 4.10 18.59
C ASP A 119 -6.74 5.18 17.81
N SER A 120 -7.60 5.91 18.53
CA SER A 120 -8.36 7.04 17.99
C SER A 120 -7.50 8.17 17.40
N LYS A 121 -6.25 8.36 17.84
CA LYS A 121 -5.37 9.40 17.30
C LYS A 121 -4.85 8.98 15.92
N LYS A 122 -4.46 7.72 15.77
CA LYS A 122 -4.06 7.16 14.48
C LYS A 122 -5.18 7.15 13.46
N TRP A 123 -6.41 6.86 13.88
CA TRP A 123 -7.57 6.99 12.98
C TRP A 123 -7.72 8.42 12.45
N ARG A 124 -7.63 9.42 13.33
CA ARG A 124 -7.67 10.83 12.92
C ARG A 124 -6.53 11.17 11.95
N GLU A 125 -5.31 10.74 12.25
CA GLU A 125 -4.15 10.95 11.38
C GLU A 125 -4.35 10.30 10.01
N LEU A 126 -4.85 9.06 9.96
CA LEU A 126 -5.14 8.35 8.71
C LEU A 126 -6.17 9.11 7.86
N PHE A 127 -7.22 9.64 8.48
CA PHE A 127 -8.24 10.44 7.79
C PHE A 127 -7.66 11.74 7.24
N GLU A 128 -6.90 12.48 8.04
CA GLU A 128 -6.25 13.72 7.60
C GLU A 128 -5.24 13.49 6.46
N LEU A 129 -4.58 12.32 6.43
CA LEU A 129 -3.68 11.95 5.35
C LEU A 129 -4.45 11.53 4.08
N ALA A 130 -5.54 10.77 4.22
CA ALA A 130 -6.37 10.36 3.09
C ALA A 130 -7.02 11.57 2.39
N ASP A 131 -7.38 12.62 3.14
CA ASP A 131 -7.92 13.87 2.58
C ASP A 131 -6.87 14.68 1.79
N LYS A 132 -5.57 14.44 2.03
CA LYS A 132 -4.46 15.11 1.32
C LYS A 132 -4.01 14.39 0.05
N LEU A 133 -4.46 13.15 -0.17
CA LEU A 133 -4.21 12.40 -1.41
C LEU A 133 -4.98 13.00 -2.59
#